data_AF-A0A176S7R4-F1
#
_entry.id   AF-A0A176S7R4-F1
#
_cell.length_a   1.000
_cell.length_b   1.000
_cell.length_c   1.000
_cell.angle_alpha   90.00
_cell.angle_beta   90.00
_cell.angle_gamma   90.00
#
_symmetry.space_group_name_H-M   'P 1'
#
loop_
_entity.id
_entity.type
_entity.pdbx_description
1 polymer ?
#
loop_
_entity_poly.entity_id
_entity_poly.type
_entity_poly.pdbx_seq_one_letter_code
_entity_poly.pdbx_strand_id
1 'polypeptide(L)'
;SGDGGSLDIETGSLSLTNSLVGAGTDGTGNAGSVQIKAANSITLEDSGLVVSTESSGDGGSLTIDTGSLNLTNSLVGATTIGTGNAGDIQIKAANSITLEDESFLSVATLGEEIGSGDAGSLAIETGSLSLTNSSAIGASTLGSGSAGKITITASEYIKIVGADTGIFSASGSENFPNATGNAGTITIGKNPSVPAPTLTLTEGGEISTASWGAGVSGEIDINIKNLEINQGGKIDSSSQGSGSAGKITITASEYLKIFGEGSGIFSTSRATGNAGTITIGGETLPVPTLTVTENGQISTSTFGAGEGGEIDININNLEITQGGKIDSSSSGTGSAGKIAITASQYLQIVGNNSGIFSTTSNTGNAGQINILAGGTPFDGVEIIPGSLFSASAELLPHDQGGIAIENGGKISTSTTGQGDGGTITITSSKLRLNNASITADNEVADFNQAGNIIIGAHQLDMSDSRISTSSTNADGGNILIGVRELNNKRITDSEIAATAGETGIGGNLEISGPNYLILDSTNLRADADKGGNLTVDA
;
A
#
# COMPACT_ATOMS: atom_id res chain seq x y z
N SER A 1 -39.89 -24.02 5.81
CA SER A 1 -39.27 -24.33 4.50
C SER A 1 -40.14 -23.72 3.42
N GLY A 2 -39.66 -22.66 2.80
CA GLY A 2 -40.36 -21.93 1.74
C GLY A 2 -39.49 -20.76 1.33
N ASP A 3 -39.37 -20.56 0.02
CA ASP A 3 -38.58 -19.47 -0.54
C ASP A 3 -39.33 -18.15 -0.42
N GLY A 4 -38.59 -17.05 -0.25
CA GLY A 4 -39.12 -15.70 -0.20
C GLY A 4 -39.75 -15.26 -1.53
N GLY A 5 -40.74 -14.38 -1.46
CA GLY A 5 -41.41 -13.80 -2.64
C GLY A 5 -40.64 -12.62 -3.24
N SER A 6 -41.16 -12.06 -4.34
CA SER A 6 -40.64 -10.80 -4.91
C SER A 6 -41.49 -9.61 -4.48
N LEU A 7 -40.83 -8.47 -4.24
CA LEU A 7 -41.45 -7.17 -4.02
C LEU A 7 -40.95 -6.17 -5.05
N ASP A 8 -41.87 -5.58 -5.82
CA ASP A 8 -41.57 -4.56 -6.82
C ASP A 8 -42.25 -3.23 -6.43
N ILE A 9 -41.47 -2.16 -6.35
CA ILE A 9 -41.95 -0.80 -6.06
C ILE A 9 -41.54 0.13 -7.21
N GLU A 10 -42.51 0.78 -7.84
CA GLU A 10 -42.28 1.81 -8.87
C GLU A 10 -42.97 3.13 -8.46
N THR A 11 -42.20 4.20 -8.34
CA THR A 11 -42.69 5.50 -7.85
C THR A 11 -41.87 6.68 -8.40
N GLY A 12 -42.34 7.92 -8.16
CA GLY A 12 -41.53 9.12 -8.35
C GLY A 12 -40.47 9.27 -7.25
N SER A 13 -40.89 9.15 -5.99
CA SER A 13 -40.01 9.15 -4.82
C SER A 13 -40.51 8.15 -3.79
N LEU A 14 -39.58 7.55 -3.05
CA LEU A 14 -39.86 6.69 -1.91
C LEU A 14 -39.25 7.32 -0.66
N SER A 15 -40.05 7.46 0.40
CA SER A 15 -39.58 7.89 1.72
C SER A 15 -40.03 6.88 2.75
N LEU A 16 -39.08 6.38 3.53
CA LEU A 16 -39.28 5.43 4.61
C LEU A 16 -38.76 6.08 5.89
N THR A 17 -39.59 6.10 6.92
CA THR A 17 -39.22 6.61 8.24
C THR A 17 -39.67 5.57 9.27
N ASN A 18 -38.77 5.13 10.15
CA ASN A 18 -39.09 4.12 11.18
C ASN A 18 -39.76 2.86 10.60
N SER A 19 -39.32 2.44 9.41
CA SER A 19 -39.98 1.43 8.58
C SER A 19 -39.02 0.34 8.15
N LEU A 20 -39.53 -0.89 8.04
CA LEU A 20 -38.81 -2.05 7.49
C LEU A 20 -39.54 -2.55 6.24
N VAL A 21 -38.82 -2.65 5.13
CA VAL A 21 -39.28 -3.24 3.87
C VAL A 21 -38.37 -4.42 3.55
N GLY A 22 -38.91 -5.58 3.23
CA GLY A 22 -38.06 -6.72 2.92
C GLY A 22 -38.76 -7.97 2.41
N ALA A 23 -37.96 -8.89 1.89
CA ALA A 23 -38.39 -10.18 1.34
C ALA A 23 -37.48 -11.31 1.84
N GLY A 24 -37.61 -11.65 3.13
CA GLY A 24 -36.79 -12.68 3.78
C GLY A 24 -37.53 -14.00 4.07
N THR A 25 -36.81 -14.95 4.67
CA THR A 25 -37.37 -16.20 5.19
C THR A 25 -36.64 -16.68 6.46
N ASP A 26 -37.39 -17.06 7.47
CA ASP A 26 -36.85 -17.58 8.74
C ASP A 26 -36.54 -19.09 8.65
N GLY A 27 -36.86 -19.73 7.51
CA GLY A 27 -36.68 -21.16 7.29
C GLY A 27 -35.48 -21.51 6.42
N THR A 28 -35.36 -22.79 6.06
CA THR A 28 -34.30 -23.32 5.17
C THR A 28 -34.49 -22.96 3.68
N GLY A 29 -35.46 -22.10 3.34
CA GLY A 29 -35.67 -21.66 1.96
C GLY A 29 -34.80 -20.45 1.66
N ASN A 30 -34.66 -20.08 0.40
CA ASN A 30 -33.87 -18.91 0.01
C ASN A 30 -34.68 -17.63 0.18
N ALA A 31 -34.02 -16.51 0.47
CA ALA A 31 -34.66 -15.21 0.52
C ALA A 31 -35.11 -14.77 -0.89
N GLY A 32 -36.08 -13.85 -0.90
CA GLY A 32 -36.72 -13.37 -2.11
C GLY A 32 -35.95 -12.25 -2.80
N SER A 33 -36.66 -11.45 -3.59
CA SER A 33 -36.09 -10.31 -4.28
C SER A 33 -36.85 -9.02 -3.98
N VAL A 34 -36.13 -7.91 -3.94
CA VAL A 34 -36.70 -6.57 -3.81
C VAL A 34 -36.17 -5.69 -4.94
N GLN A 35 -37.07 -5.16 -5.77
CA GLN A 35 -36.75 -4.19 -6.80
C GLN A 35 -37.46 -2.86 -6.51
N ILE A 36 -36.70 -1.78 -6.47
CA ILE A 36 -37.23 -0.42 -6.30
C ILE A 36 -36.76 0.45 -7.46
N LYS A 37 -37.73 1.07 -8.14
CA LYS A 37 -37.51 2.10 -9.15
C LYS A 37 -38.17 3.40 -8.70
N ALA A 38 -37.36 4.40 -8.37
CA ALA A 38 -37.85 5.70 -7.93
C ALA A 38 -37.22 6.81 -8.78
N ALA A 39 -38.00 7.43 -9.66
CA ALA A 39 -37.47 8.36 -10.67
C ALA A 39 -36.60 9.50 -10.10
N ASN A 40 -36.92 9.99 -8.91
CA ASN A 40 -36.25 11.14 -8.29
C ASN A 40 -35.37 10.73 -7.12
N SER A 41 -35.94 10.09 -6.09
CA SER A 41 -35.20 9.82 -4.85
C SER A 41 -35.76 8.66 -4.03
N ILE A 42 -34.87 8.04 -3.26
CA ILE A 42 -35.17 7.15 -2.16
C ILE A 42 -34.54 7.77 -0.90
N THR A 43 -35.31 7.87 0.18
CA THR A 43 -34.82 8.40 1.47
C THR A 43 -35.26 7.47 2.58
N LEU A 44 -34.29 6.96 3.35
CA LEU A 44 -34.53 6.15 4.55
C LEU A 44 -34.00 6.91 5.77
N GLU A 45 -34.86 7.03 6.78
CA GLU A 45 -34.54 7.62 8.08
C GLU A 45 -34.98 6.62 9.16
N ASP A 46 -34.04 6.14 9.98
CA ASP A 46 -34.29 5.10 10.98
C ASP A 46 -34.97 3.85 10.36
N SER A 47 -34.49 3.41 9.19
CA SER A 47 -35.24 2.50 8.32
C SER A 47 -34.40 1.36 7.75
N GLY A 48 -35.06 0.26 7.37
CA GLY A 48 -34.43 -0.93 6.82
C GLY A 48 -35.02 -1.34 5.47
N LEU A 49 -34.15 -1.67 4.50
CA LEU A 49 -34.49 -2.37 3.28
C LEU A 49 -33.69 -3.68 3.19
N VAL A 50 -34.33 -4.82 3.42
CA VAL A 50 -33.60 -6.08 3.68
C VAL A 50 -34.10 -7.29 2.90
N VAL A 51 -33.18 -8.13 2.44
CA VAL A 51 -33.47 -9.45 1.88
C VAL A 51 -32.62 -10.50 2.61
N SER A 52 -33.19 -11.09 3.67
CA SER A 52 -32.42 -11.90 4.62
C SER A 52 -32.94 -13.33 4.83
N THR A 53 -32.02 -14.23 5.19
CA THR A 53 -32.35 -15.59 5.66
C THR A 53 -31.79 -15.85 7.06
N GLU A 54 -32.56 -16.54 7.90
CA GLU A 54 -32.15 -16.84 9.29
C GLU A 54 -31.60 -18.27 9.49
N SER A 55 -31.74 -19.15 8.49
CA SER A 55 -31.31 -20.55 8.55
C SER A 55 -30.34 -20.90 7.42
N SER A 56 -30.40 -22.10 6.86
CA SER A 56 -29.45 -22.59 5.84
C SER A 56 -29.70 -22.09 4.41
N GLY A 57 -30.71 -21.24 4.19
CA GLY A 57 -31.04 -20.74 2.85
C GLY A 57 -30.15 -19.56 2.44
N ASP A 58 -30.00 -19.36 1.14
CA ASP A 58 -29.19 -18.27 0.59
C ASP A 58 -29.94 -16.93 0.62
N GLY A 59 -29.17 -15.84 0.80
CA GLY A 59 -29.66 -14.47 0.82
C GLY A 59 -30.25 -14.03 -0.52
N GLY A 60 -31.12 -13.04 -0.45
CA GLY A 60 -31.92 -12.59 -1.60
C GLY A 60 -31.23 -11.51 -2.43
N SER A 61 -31.88 -11.04 -3.49
CA SER A 61 -31.34 -9.95 -4.31
C SER A 61 -32.09 -8.64 -4.08
N LEU A 62 -31.34 -7.54 -4.08
CA LEU A 62 -31.90 -6.20 -3.93
C LEU A 62 -31.40 -5.30 -5.06
N THR A 63 -32.32 -4.70 -5.80
CA THR A 63 -32.01 -3.78 -6.91
C THR A 63 -32.67 -2.43 -6.67
N ILE A 64 -31.88 -1.37 -6.69
CA ILE A 64 -32.35 0.02 -6.60
C ILE A 64 -31.95 0.76 -7.88
N ASP A 65 -32.93 1.43 -8.50
CA ASP A 65 -32.72 2.40 -9.57
C ASP A 65 -33.38 3.73 -9.16
N THR A 66 -32.58 4.79 -8.98
CA THR A 66 -33.10 6.08 -8.53
C THR A 66 -32.29 7.28 -9.03
N GLY A 67 -32.81 8.49 -8.84
CA GLY A 67 -32.02 9.71 -9.00
C GLY A 67 -31.05 9.94 -7.84
N SER A 68 -31.48 9.72 -6.59
CA SER A 68 -30.61 9.85 -5.41
C SER A 68 -31.04 8.91 -4.28
N LEU A 69 -30.08 8.30 -3.59
CA LEU A 69 -30.32 7.44 -2.43
C LEU A 69 -29.72 8.11 -1.18
N ASN A 70 -30.57 8.43 -0.20
CA ASN A 70 -30.14 9.03 1.06
C ASN A 70 -30.49 8.10 2.22
N LEU A 71 -29.50 7.77 3.04
CA LEU A 71 -29.65 6.94 4.24
C LEU A 71 -29.19 7.76 5.46
N THR A 72 -30.03 7.81 6.49
CA THR A 72 -29.69 8.34 7.80
C THR A 72 -30.10 7.30 8.84
N ASN A 73 -29.16 6.81 9.66
CA ASN A 73 -29.37 5.73 10.63
C ASN A 73 -30.16 4.54 10.05
N SER A 74 -29.74 4.08 8.88
CA SER A 74 -30.54 3.15 8.07
C SER A 74 -29.72 2.01 7.47
N LEU A 75 -30.36 0.87 7.23
CA LEU A 75 -29.76 -0.34 6.66
C LEU A 75 -30.37 -0.68 5.30
N VAL A 76 -29.52 -0.92 4.31
CA VAL A 76 -29.89 -1.67 3.08
C VAL A 76 -29.04 -2.93 3.05
N GLY A 77 -29.68 -4.10 3.16
CA GLY A 77 -28.99 -5.34 3.48
C GLY A 77 -29.44 -6.56 2.67
N ALA A 78 -28.50 -7.40 2.25
CA ALA A 78 -28.75 -8.77 1.80
C ALA A 78 -27.95 -9.73 2.68
N THR A 79 -28.53 -10.11 3.82
CA THR A 79 -27.79 -10.74 4.93
C THR A 79 -28.26 -12.16 5.19
N THR A 80 -27.31 -13.07 5.42
CA THR A 80 -27.61 -14.44 5.86
C THR A 80 -27.08 -14.67 7.27
N ILE A 81 -27.95 -15.05 8.19
CA ILE A 81 -27.56 -15.32 9.59
C ILE A 81 -27.13 -16.78 9.78
N GLY A 82 -27.69 -17.73 9.02
CA GLY A 82 -27.30 -19.14 9.11
C GLY A 82 -26.14 -19.52 8.19
N THR A 83 -26.14 -20.76 7.71
CA THR A 83 -25.02 -21.33 6.93
C THR A 83 -25.10 -21.07 5.43
N GLY A 84 -26.17 -20.43 4.94
CA GLY A 84 -26.30 -20.06 3.52
C GLY A 84 -25.37 -18.90 3.13
N ASN A 85 -25.21 -18.68 1.83
CA ASN A 85 -24.45 -17.55 1.32
C ASN A 85 -25.27 -16.26 1.44
N ALA A 86 -24.63 -15.09 1.57
CA ALA A 86 -25.32 -13.82 1.47
C ALA A 86 -25.70 -13.50 0.02
N GLY A 87 -26.71 -12.67 -0.13
CA GLY A 87 -27.23 -12.28 -1.43
C GLY A 87 -26.53 -11.05 -2.02
N ASP A 88 -27.06 -10.55 -3.12
CA ASP A 88 -26.45 -9.46 -3.90
C ASP A 88 -27.26 -8.16 -3.81
N ILE A 89 -26.54 -7.04 -3.79
CA ILE A 89 -27.11 -5.69 -3.86
C ILE A 89 -26.59 -4.99 -5.12
N GLN A 90 -27.51 -4.47 -5.93
CA GLN A 90 -27.21 -3.58 -7.05
C GLN A 90 -27.92 -2.24 -6.88
N ILE A 91 -27.15 -1.15 -6.89
CA ILE A 91 -27.68 0.21 -6.75
C ILE A 91 -27.20 1.06 -7.91
N LYS A 92 -28.15 1.68 -8.60
CA LYS A 92 -27.91 2.71 -9.59
C LYS A 92 -28.60 3.98 -9.14
N ALA A 93 -27.82 5.01 -8.80
CA ALA A 93 -28.33 6.30 -8.38
C ALA A 93 -27.75 7.39 -9.29
N ALA A 94 -28.56 7.93 -10.21
CA ALA A 94 -28.06 8.80 -11.28
C ALA A 94 -27.23 10.00 -10.80
N ASN A 95 -27.58 10.58 -9.63
CA ASN A 95 -26.94 11.78 -9.12
C ASN A 95 -26.03 11.50 -7.92
N SER A 96 -26.57 10.88 -6.86
CA SER A 96 -25.83 10.74 -5.59
C SER A 96 -26.29 9.58 -4.74
N ILE A 97 -25.37 9.08 -3.92
CA ILE A 97 -25.62 8.21 -2.77
C ILE A 97 -24.97 8.87 -1.54
N THR A 98 -25.77 9.07 -0.50
CA THR A 98 -25.32 9.64 0.77
C THR A 98 -25.71 8.72 1.92
N LEU A 99 -24.71 8.34 2.73
CA LEU A 99 -24.88 7.62 3.99
C LEU A 99 -24.40 8.50 5.14
N GLU A 100 -25.30 8.75 6.09
CA GLU A 100 -25.03 9.54 7.29
C GLU A 100 -25.50 8.78 8.53
N ASP A 101 -24.85 9.08 9.66
CA ASP A 101 -25.21 8.64 11.01
C ASP A 101 -25.47 7.13 11.11
N GLU A 102 -24.42 6.31 11.15
CA GLU A 102 -24.51 4.84 11.31
C GLU A 102 -25.37 4.16 10.22
N SER A 103 -25.25 4.62 8.97
CA SER A 103 -25.94 3.99 7.84
C SER A 103 -25.10 2.90 7.16
N PHE A 104 -25.76 1.81 6.75
CA PHE A 104 -25.10 0.61 6.24
C PHE A 104 -25.68 0.16 4.88
N LEU A 105 -24.81 -0.05 3.89
CA LEU A 105 -25.10 -0.89 2.72
C LEU A 105 -24.32 -2.20 2.89
N SER A 106 -24.98 -3.34 3.10
CA SER A 106 -24.27 -4.54 3.53
C SER A 106 -24.73 -5.84 2.86
N VAL A 107 -23.77 -6.63 2.39
CA VAL A 107 -23.96 -8.04 2.01
C VAL A 107 -23.12 -8.90 2.95
N ALA A 108 -23.74 -9.55 3.93
CA ALA A 108 -22.98 -10.15 5.04
C ALA A 108 -23.48 -11.52 5.44
N THR A 109 -22.56 -12.37 5.91
CA THR A 109 -22.91 -13.59 6.66
C THR A 109 -22.55 -13.44 8.13
N LEU A 110 -23.54 -13.66 8.99
CA LEU A 110 -23.43 -13.48 10.44
C LEU A 110 -23.35 -14.81 11.21
N GLY A 111 -23.33 -15.93 10.50
CA GLY A 111 -23.30 -17.26 11.11
C GLY A 111 -22.03 -17.53 11.90
N GLU A 112 -22.19 -17.81 13.19
CA GLU A 112 -21.10 -18.09 14.14
C GLU A 112 -20.60 -19.55 14.09
N GLU A 113 -21.28 -20.43 13.34
CA GLU A 113 -20.92 -21.85 13.22
C GLU A 113 -19.84 -22.12 12.16
N ILE A 114 -19.07 -23.20 12.37
CA ILE A 114 -18.11 -23.74 11.40
C ILE A 114 -18.89 -24.21 10.16
N GLY A 115 -18.87 -23.41 9.09
CA GLY A 115 -19.70 -23.63 7.89
C GLY A 115 -20.55 -22.43 7.46
N SER A 116 -20.26 -21.20 7.92
CA SER A 116 -20.93 -20.00 7.41
C SER A 116 -20.72 -19.83 5.90
N GLY A 117 -21.77 -19.50 5.15
CA GLY A 117 -21.65 -19.20 3.72
C GLY A 117 -20.80 -17.97 3.43
N ASP A 118 -20.50 -17.79 2.16
CA ASP A 118 -19.72 -16.66 1.65
C ASP A 118 -20.59 -15.39 1.58
N ALA A 119 -19.96 -14.22 1.72
CA ALA A 119 -20.64 -12.96 1.48
C ALA A 119 -20.85 -12.72 -0.02
N GLY A 120 -21.95 -12.06 -0.37
CA GLY A 120 -22.35 -11.79 -1.75
C GLY A 120 -21.64 -10.58 -2.34
N SER A 121 -22.23 -10.02 -3.39
CA SER A 121 -21.67 -8.88 -4.13
C SER A 121 -22.49 -7.61 -3.96
N LEU A 122 -21.79 -6.49 -3.87
CA LEU A 122 -22.38 -5.15 -3.82
C LEU A 122 -21.85 -4.32 -4.98
N ALA A 123 -22.75 -3.89 -5.87
CA ALA A 123 -22.42 -3.05 -7.02
C ALA A 123 -23.13 -1.69 -6.94
N ILE A 124 -22.36 -0.60 -7.00
CA ILE A 124 -22.84 0.78 -6.98
C ILE A 124 -22.43 1.50 -8.26
N GLU A 125 -23.41 2.16 -8.89
CA GLU A 125 -23.20 3.15 -9.94
C GLU A 125 -23.83 4.48 -9.51
N THR A 126 -23.04 5.55 -9.44
CA THR A 126 -23.57 6.88 -9.08
C THR A 126 -22.76 8.06 -9.65
N GLY A 127 -23.29 9.27 -9.53
CA GLY A 127 -22.53 10.49 -9.78
C GLY A 127 -21.52 10.73 -8.65
N SER A 128 -22.02 10.83 -7.43
CA SER A 128 -21.23 11.08 -6.21
C SER A 128 -21.59 10.12 -5.08
N LEU A 129 -20.60 9.74 -4.27
CA LEU A 129 -20.77 8.90 -3.09
C LEU A 129 -20.18 9.59 -1.86
N SER A 130 -20.96 9.71 -0.78
CA SER A 130 -20.53 10.29 0.49
C SER A 130 -20.88 9.39 1.66
N LEU A 131 -19.90 9.06 2.50
CA LEU A 131 -20.08 8.34 3.75
C LEU A 131 -19.57 9.22 4.90
N THR A 132 -20.39 9.39 5.94
CA THR A 132 -20.04 10.17 7.13
C THR A 132 -20.59 9.52 8.40
N ASN A 133 -20.04 9.92 9.56
CA ASN A 133 -20.56 9.57 10.89
C ASN A 133 -20.78 8.07 11.09
N SER A 134 -19.70 7.27 11.01
CA SER A 134 -19.70 5.81 11.24
C SER A 134 -20.55 5.00 10.25
N SER A 135 -20.75 5.53 9.05
CA SER A 135 -21.46 4.84 7.97
C SER A 135 -20.55 3.91 7.18
N ALA A 136 -21.10 2.80 6.68
CA ALA A 136 -20.29 1.78 6.01
C ALA A 136 -20.95 1.12 4.79
N ILE A 137 -20.11 0.72 3.83
CA ILE A 137 -20.44 -0.19 2.73
C ILE A 137 -19.67 -1.49 2.97
N GLY A 138 -20.37 -2.60 3.16
CA GLY A 138 -19.77 -3.85 3.65
C GLY A 138 -20.10 -5.07 2.79
N ALA A 139 -19.10 -5.94 2.61
CA ALA A 139 -19.28 -7.28 2.03
C ALA A 139 -18.51 -8.31 2.89
N SER A 140 -18.93 -8.51 4.14
CA SER A 140 -18.11 -9.19 5.16
C SER A 140 -18.71 -10.49 5.69
N THR A 141 -17.87 -11.39 6.19
CA THR A 141 -18.28 -12.63 6.87
C THR A 141 -17.74 -12.67 8.29
N LEU A 142 -18.55 -13.10 9.26
CA LEU A 142 -18.10 -13.30 10.64
C LEU A 142 -17.52 -14.71 10.88
N GLY A 143 -17.98 -15.71 10.13
CA GLY A 143 -17.58 -17.10 10.25
C GLY A 143 -16.44 -17.53 9.30
N SER A 144 -16.42 -18.82 8.93
CA SER A 144 -15.39 -19.42 8.07
C SER A 144 -15.54 -19.16 6.57
N GLY A 145 -16.63 -18.52 6.16
CA GLY A 145 -16.91 -18.17 4.75
C GLY A 145 -16.04 -17.01 4.26
N SER A 146 -15.86 -16.90 2.96
CA SER A 146 -15.08 -15.83 2.33
C SER A 146 -15.90 -14.55 2.22
N ALA A 147 -15.24 -13.41 2.41
CA ALA A 147 -15.83 -12.10 2.23
C ALA A 147 -16.07 -11.77 0.75
N GLY A 148 -16.99 -10.85 0.53
CA GLY A 148 -17.64 -10.63 -0.75
C GLY A 148 -16.98 -9.55 -1.60
N LYS A 149 -17.59 -9.28 -2.75
CA LYS A 149 -17.07 -8.30 -3.71
C LYS A 149 -17.82 -6.98 -3.61
N ILE A 150 -17.08 -5.87 -3.57
CA ILE A 150 -17.62 -4.52 -3.65
C ILE A 150 -17.10 -3.87 -4.94
N THR A 151 -18.00 -3.34 -5.76
CA THR A 151 -17.65 -2.59 -6.97
C THR A 151 -18.35 -1.24 -6.98
N ILE A 152 -17.59 -0.17 -7.04
CA ILE A 152 -18.11 1.20 -7.01
C ILE A 152 -17.65 1.95 -8.26
N THR A 153 -18.62 2.45 -9.01
CA THR A 153 -18.41 3.35 -10.14
C THR A 153 -19.07 4.69 -9.80
N ALA A 154 -18.26 5.68 -9.43
CA ALA A 154 -18.68 7.07 -9.27
C ALA A 154 -18.10 7.91 -10.40
N SER A 155 -18.86 8.85 -10.98
CA SER A 155 -18.37 9.70 -12.08
C SER A 155 -17.77 11.04 -11.63
N GLU A 156 -17.98 11.45 -10.37
CA GLU A 156 -17.53 12.74 -9.85
C GLU A 156 -16.56 12.56 -8.67
N TYR A 157 -17.06 12.13 -7.51
CA TYR A 157 -16.25 11.94 -6.31
C TYR A 157 -16.76 10.83 -5.40
N ILE A 158 -15.84 10.33 -4.57
CA ILE A 158 -16.12 9.47 -3.42
C ILE A 158 -15.46 10.13 -2.21
N LYS A 159 -16.25 10.39 -1.16
CA LYS A 159 -15.78 11.02 0.07
C LYS A 159 -16.12 10.12 1.27
N ILE A 160 -15.10 9.79 2.06
CA ILE A 160 -15.25 9.00 3.29
C ILE A 160 -14.66 9.81 4.44
N VAL A 161 -15.50 10.17 5.39
CA VAL A 161 -15.16 11.10 6.48
C VAL A 161 -15.54 10.50 7.83
N GLY A 162 -14.57 10.46 8.74
CA GLY A 162 -14.80 10.08 10.13
C GLY A 162 -14.28 8.68 10.46
N ALA A 163 -14.03 8.45 11.74
CA ALA A 163 -13.67 7.15 12.26
C ALA A 163 -14.80 6.14 12.05
N ASP A 164 -14.45 4.85 11.94
CA ASP A 164 -15.38 3.74 11.71
C ASP A 164 -16.27 3.91 10.47
N THR A 165 -15.88 4.81 9.56
CA THR A 165 -16.61 5.11 8.32
C THR A 165 -15.81 4.57 7.16
N GLY A 166 -16.42 3.76 6.29
CA GLY A 166 -15.63 3.15 5.23
C GLY A 166 -16.28 2.12 4.33
N ILE A 167 -15.43 1.51 3.51
CA ILE A 167 -15.78 0.42 2.62
C ILE A 167 -14.99 -0.82 3.08
N PHE A 168 -15.70 -1.90 3.44
CA PHE A 168 -15.12 -3.03 4.15
C PHE A 168 -15.48 -4.36 3.49
N SER A 169 -14.49 -5.19 3.20
CA SER A 169 -14.69 -6.59 2.82
C SER A 169 -13.79 -7.49 3.66
N ALA A 170 -14.26 -7.83 4.85
CA ALA A 170 -13.50 -8.52 5.88
C ALA A 170 -14.02 -9.95 6.14
N SER A 171 -13.10 -10.87 6.44
CA SER A 171 -13.41 -12.25 6.84
C SER A 171 -12.97 -12.54 8.27
N GLY A 172 -13.90 -13.13 9.03
CA GLY A 172 -13.73 -13.39 10.45
C GLY A 172 -13.85 -12.13 11.31
N SER A 173 -13.57 -12.29 12.59
CA SER A 173 -13.47 -11.17 13.54
C SER A 173 -12.51 -11.52 14.67
N GLU A 174 -12.21 -10.55 15.52
CA GLU A 174 -11.40 -10.75 16.74
C GLU A 174 -11.97 -11.84 17.66
N ASN A 175 -13.30 -12.03 17.66
CA ASN A 175 -13.97 -13.08 18.44
C ASN A 175 -13.90 -14.46 17.78
N PHE A 176 -13.58 -14.54 16.49
CA PHE A 176 -13.48 -15.78 15.71
C PHE A 176 -12.11 -15.91 15.03
N PRO A 177 -11.00 -15.97 15.79
CA PRO A 177 -9.64 -15.96 15.25
C PRO A 177 -9.26 -17.22 14.44
N ASN A 178 -10.12 -18.25 14.45
CA ASN A 178 -9.93 -19.47 13.66
C ASN A 178 -10.71 -19.45 12.32
N ALA A 179 -11.27 -18.30 11.93
CA ALA A 179 -11.92 -18.15 10.63
C ALA A 179 -10.94 -18.48 9.49
N THR A 180 -11.36 -19.30 8.53
CA THR A 180 -10.52 -19.75 7.41
C THR A 180 -10.82 -19.06 6.09
N GLY A 181 -11.92 -18.29 6.03
CA GLY A 181 -12.35 -17.61 4.82
C GLY A 181 -11.43 -16.48 4.44
N ASN A 182 -11.25 -16.25 3.14
CA ASN A 182 -10.45 -15.14 2.64
C ASN A 182 -11.24 -13.84 2.69
N ALA A 183 -10.55 -12.72 2.86
CA ALA A 183 -11.16 -11.43 2.65
C ALA A 183 -11.45 -11.21 1.15
N GLY A 184 -12.37 -10.30 0.84
CA GLY A 184 -12.93 -10.21 -0.50
C GLY A 184 -12.22 -9.17 -1.36
N THR A 185 -12.95 -8.56 -2.29
CA THR A 185 -12.36 -7.61 -3.24
C THR A 185 -13.11 -6.28 -3.22
N ILE A 186 -12.37 -5.18 -3.28
CA ILE A 186 -12.92 -3.84 -3.42
C ILE A 186 -12.37 -3.23 -4.70
N THR A 187 -13.27 -2.89 -5.63
CA THR A 187 -12.90 -2.28 -6.91
C THR A 187 -13.56 -0.92 -7.07
N ILE A 188 -12.77 0.11 -7.35
CA ILE A 188 -13.26 1.49 -7.52
C ILE A 188 -12.81 2.04 -8.88
N GLY A 189 -13.74 2.58 -9.66
CA GLY A 189 -13.45 3.40 -10.84
C GLY A 189 -12.86 2.65 -12.05
N LYS A 190 -13.04 1.33 -12.15
CA LYS A 190 -12.55 0.48 -13.25
C LYS A 190 -13.43 0.45 -14.50
N ASN A 191 -14.42 1.34 -14.61
CA ASN A 191 -15.25 1.44 -15.82
C ASN A 191 -14.66 2.48 -16.79
N PRO A 192 -14.05 2.08 -17.92
CA PRO A 192 -13.44 3.02 -18.87
C PRO A 192 -14.46 3.92 -19.59
N SER A 193 -15.75 3.61 -19.49
CA SER A 193 -16.83 4.43 -20.06
C SER A 193 -17.29 5.55 -19.12
N VAL A 194 -16.77 5.57 -17.88
CA VAL A 194 -17.13 6.55 -16.85
C VAL A 194 -15.87 7.33 -16.46
N PRO A 195 -15.93 8.67 -16.34
CA PRO A 195 -14.81 9.45 -15.83
C PRO A 195 -14.35 8.94 -14.47
N ALA A 196 -13.04 8.82 -14.28
CA ALA A 196 -12.47 8.40 -13.00
C ALA A 196 -12.74 9.47 -11.93
N PRO A 197 -13.23 9.10 -10.73
CA PRO A 197 -13.62 10.07 -9.70
C PRO A 197 -12.42 10.61 -8.92
N THR A 198 -12.63 11.67 -8.15
CA THR A 198 -11.73 12.03 -7.04
C THR A 198 -12.10 11.22 -5.79
N LEU A 199 -11.11 10.64 -5.11
CA LEU A 199 -11.30 9.89 -3.86
C LEU A 199 -10.62 10.62 -2.71
N THR A 200 -11.38 10.89 -1.64
CA THR A 200 -10.88 11.52 -0.41
C THR A 200 -11.21 10.66 0.80
N LEU A 201 -10.18 10.30 1.57
CA LEU A 201 -10.26 9.62 2.86
C LEU A 201 -9.72 10.58 3.93
N THR A 202 -10.57 10.97 4.88
CA THR A 202 -10.20 11.96 5.90
C THR A 202 -10.83 11.64 7.25
N GLU A 203 -10.25 12.21 8.30
CA GLU A 203 -10.74 12.09 9.69
C GLU A 203 -10.90 10.63 10.15
N GLY A 204 -10.03 9.72 9.68
CA GLY A 204 -10.11 8.29 9.98
C GLY A 204 -10.87 7.43 8.98
N GLY A 205 -11.39 8.01 7.88
CA GLY A 205 -12.12 7.26 6.85
C GLY A 205 -11.28 6.16 6.20
N GLU A 206 -11.87 4.99 5.95
CA GLU A 206 -11.14 3.78 5.60
C GLU A 206 -11.71 3.04 4.38
N ILE A 207 -10.82 2.44 3.59
CA ILE A 207 -11.16 1.37 2.62
C ILE A 207 -10.32 0.17 3.00
N SER A 208 -10.94 -0.96 3.35
CA SER A 208 -10.17 -2.13 3.76
C SER A 208 -10.72 -3.49 3.44
N THR A 209 -9.77 -4.41 3.24
CA THR A 209 -10.00 -5.85 3.22
C THR A 209 -9.15 -6.47 4.32
N ALA A 210 -9.76 -7.22 5.23
CA ALA A 210 -9.04 -7.75 6.39
C ALA A 210 -9.40 -9.22 6.63
N SER A 211 -8.41 -10.03 6.97
CA SER A 211 -8.62 -11.40 7.45
C SER A 211 -8.17 -11.54 8.91
N TRP A 212 -9.06 -12.09 9.75
CA TRP A 212 -8.81 -12.24 11.19
C TRP A 212 -8.31 -13.61 11.61
N GLY A 213 -8.39 -14.61 10.72
CA GLY A 213 -7.88 -15.96 10.98
C GLY A 213 -6.84 -16.44 9.96
N ALA A 214 -7.00 -17.66 9.47
CA ALA A 214 -6.04 -18.28 8.56
C ALA A 214 -6.21 -17.86 7.08
N GLY A 215 -7.31 -17.19 6.74
CA GLY A 215 -7.56 -16.70 5.39
C GLY A 215 -6.63 -15.55 4.99
N VAL A 216 -6.42 -15.38 3.69
CA VAL A 216 -5.61 -14.30 3.12
C VAL A 216 -6.45 -13.03 3.05
N SER A 217 -5.81 -11.87 3.28
CA SER A 217 -6.46 -10.57 3.09
C SER A 217 -6.63 -10.27 1.59
N GLY A 218 -7.58 -9.40 1.28
CA GLY A 218 -8.23 -9.32 -0.02
C GLY A 218 -7.44 -8.55 -1.07
N GLU A 219 -8.15 -8.11 -2.11
CA GLU A 219 -7.60 -7.18 -3.10
C GLU A 219 -8.37 -5.86 -3.12
N ILE A 220 -7.64 -4.75 -3.10
CA ILE A 220 -8.15 -3.40 -3.31
C ILE A 220 -7.58 -2.87 -4.62
N ASP A 221 -8.46 -2.58 -5.59
CA ASP A 221 -8.08 -2.10 -6.91
C ASP A 221 -8.79 -0.78 -7.24
N ILE A 222 -8.02 0.31 -7.28
CA ILE A 222 -8.54 1.68 -7.37
C ILE A 222 -7.99 2.35 -8.62
N ASN A 223 -8.89 2.81 -9.49
CA ASN A 223 -8.57 3.68 -10.61
C ASN A 223 -9.33 5.00 -10.48
N ILE A 224 -8.60 6.08 -10.19
CA ILE A 224 -9.16 7.39 -9.86
C ILE A 224 -8.44 8.50 -10.63
N LYS A 225 -9.00 9.70 -10.55
CA LYS A 225 -8.37 10.91 -11.04
C LYS A 225 -7.36 11.43 -10.02
N ASN A 226 -7.85 11.71 -8.82
CA ASN A 226 -7.10 12.24 -7.68
C ASN A 226 -7.36 11.39 -6.44
N LEU A 227 -6.32 11.09 -5.67
CA LEU A 227 -6.44 10.43 -4.37
C LEU A 227 -5.81 11.29 -3.28
N GLU A 228 -6.61 11.62 -2.27
CA GLU A 228 -6.16 12.28 -1.05
C GLU A 228 -6.47 11.42 0.17
N ILE A 229 -5.43 11.10 0.93
CA ILE A 229 -5.52 10.39 2.20
C ILE A 229 -4.93 11.29 3.27
N ASN A 230 -5.75 11.72 4.23
CA ASN A 230 -5.28 12.60 5.29
C ASN A 230 -6.00 12.43 6.63
N GLN A 231 -5.50 13.10 7.67
CA GLN A 231 -6.10 13.13 9.01
C GLN A 231 -6.48 11.73 9.53
N GLY A 232 -5.59 10.76 9.39
CA GLY A 232 -5.79 9.38 9.82
C GLY A 232 -6.56 8.48 8.85
N GLY A 233 -6.96 8.97 7.66
CA GLY A 233 -7.61 8.13 6.64
C GLY A 233 -6.69 7.03 6.08
N LYS A 234 -7.24 5.91 5.62
CA LYS A 234 -6.45 4.71 5.26
C LYS A 234 -6.99 3.89 4.09
N ILE A 235 -6.08 3.28 3.34
CA ILE A 235 -6.37 2.13 2.47
C ILE A 235 -5.61 0.93 3.03
N ASP A 236 -6.31 -0.11 3.47
CA ASP A 236 -5.72 -1.17 4.28
C ASP A 236 -6.11 -2.58 3.80
N SER A 237 -5.13 -3.40 3.48
CA SER A 237 -5.32 -4.79 3.08
C SER A 237 -4.60 -5.76 4.02
N SER A 238 -4.55 -5.43 5.31
CA SER A 238 -3.74 -6.12 6.32
C SER A 238 -4.39 -7.40 6.88
N SER A 239 -3.55 -8.39 7.17
CA SER A 239 -3.94 -9.60 7.89
C SER A 239 -3.70 -9.44 9.40
N GLN A 240 -4.75 -9.71 10.17
CA GLN A 240 -4.70 -9.74 11.64
C GLN A 240 -4.37 -11.15 12.17
N GLY A 241 -4.66 -12.19 11.37
CA GLY A 241 -4.46 -13.59 11.71
C GLY A 241 -3.23 -14.22 11.05
N SER A 242 -3.18 -15.56 11.00
CA SER A 242 -2.04 -16.30 10.46
C SER A 242 -1.94 -16.30 8.93
N GLY A 243 -2.98 -15.84 8.23
CA GLY A 243 -2.95 -15.69 6.78
C GLY A 243 -2.12 -14.49 6.32
N SER A 244 -1.77 -14.44 5.03
CA SER A 244 -0.99 -13.33 4.46
C SER A 244 -1.85 -12.09 4.24
N ALA A 245 -1.21 -10.92 4.27
CA ALA A 245 -1.83 -9.67 3.85
C ALA A 245 -2.05 -9.64 2.33
N GLY A 246 -2.92 -8.75 1.89
CA GLY A 246 -3.49 -8.76 0.54
C GLY A 246 -2.81 -7.81 -0.43
N LYS A 247 -3.47 -7.50 -1.54
CA LYS A 247 -2.91 -6.70 -2.62
C LYS A 247 -3.64 -5.37 -2.75
N ILE A 248 -2.90 -4.29 -2.90
CA ILE A 248 -3.44 -2.96 -3.18
C ILE A 248 -2.86 -2.48 -4.50
N THR A 249 -3.71 -2.14 -5.47
CA THR A 249 -3.33 -1.53 -6.74
C THR A 249 -4.01 -0.18 -6.87
N ILE A 250 -3.23 0.88 -7.11
CA ILE A 250 -3.76 2.24 -7.28
C ILE A 250 -3.22 2.86 -8.55
N THR A 251 -4.13 3.29 -9.43
CA THR A 251 -3.81 4.16 -10.57
C THR A 251 -4.51 5.50 -10.39
N ALA A 252 -3.72 6.57 -10.54
CA ALA A 252 -4.18 7.95 -10.49
C ALA A 252 -3.73 8.72 -11.72
N SER A 253 -4.67 9.32 -12.44
CA SER A 253 -4.36 10.03 -13.68
C SER A 253 -3.81 11.44 -13.48
N GLU A 254 -3.99 12.04 -12.30
CA GLU A 254 -3.48 13.37 -11.96
C GLU A 254 -2.50 13.31 -10.77
N TYR A 255 -2.94 12.98 -9.55
CA TYR A 255 -2.01 12.88 -8.40
C TYR A 255 -2.49 11.92 -7.31
N LEU A 256 -1.53 11.53 -6.46
CA LEU A 256 -1.74 10.82 -5.20
C LEU A 256 -1.05 11.59 -4.07
N LYS A 257 -1.80 11.94 -3.02
CA LYS A 257 -1.28 12.69 -1.87
C LYS A 257 -1.66 12.00 -0.55
N ILE A 258 -0.65 11.66 0.23
CA ILE A 258 -0.78 11.05 1.56
C ILE A 258 -0.13 11.99 2.57
N PHE A 259 -0.93 12.50 3.51
CA PHE A 259 -0.42 13.46 4.49
C PHE A 259 -1.13 13.42 5.83
N GLY A 260 -0.39 13.61 6.91
CA GLY A 260 -0.92 13.58 8.26
C GLY A 260 -0.63 12.26 8.96
N GLU A 261 -0.50 12.33 10.27
CA GLU A 261 -0.20 11.18 11.11
C GLU A 261 -1.32 10.13 11.05
N GLY A 262 -0.94 8.86 10.99
CA GLY A 262 -1.86 7.73 10.87
C GLY A 262 -2.47 7.54 9.47
N SER A 263 -2.19 8.44 8.52
CA SER A 263 -2.64 8.30 7.15
C SER A 263 -1.72 7.45 6.29
N GLY A 264 -2.29 6.57 5.49
CA GLY A 264 -1.46 5.76 4.60
C GLY A 264 -2.15 4.65 3.82
N ILE A 265 -1.31 3.91 3.11
CA ILE A 265 -1.66 2.70 2.37
C ILE A 265 -0.90 1.54 3.02
N PHE A 266 -1.61 0.50 3.44
CA PHE A 266 -1.06 -0.57 4.26
C PHE A 266 -1.43 -1.95 3.72
N SER A 267 -0.45 -2.84 3.58
CA SER A 267 -0.69 -4.27 3.40
C SER A 267 0.19 -5.06 4.37
N THR A 268 -0.17 -4.96 5.64
CA THR A 268 0.65 -5.42 6.77
C THR A 268 0.24 -6.81 7.23
N SER A 269 1.21 -7.64 7.63
CA SER A 269 0.92 -8.88 8.37
C SER A 269 1.26 -8.74 9.84
N ARG A 270 0.30 -9.02 10.72
CA ARG A 270 0.47 -8.87 12.17
C ARG A 270 0.82 -10.16 12.92
N ALA A 271 0.61 -11.32 12.31
CA ALA A 271 0.98 -12.61 12.89
C ALA A 271 1.98 -13.36 11.99
N THR A 272 1.71 -14.62 11.63
CA THR A 272 2.68 -15.49 10.94
C THR A 272 2.64 -15.42 9.41
N GLY A 273 1.62 -14.78 8.82
CA GLY A 273 1.52 -14.64 7.37
C GLY A 273 2.53 -13.65 6.80
N ASN A 274 2.72 -13.67 5.49
CA ASN A 274 3.57 -12.67 4.83
C ASN A 274 2.81 -11.36 4.65
N ALA A 275 3.52 -10.24 4.67
CA ALA A 275 2.95 -8.97 4.23
C ALA A 275 2.70 -8.99 2.72
N GLY A 276 1.83 -8.09 2.25
CA GLY A 276 1.26 -8.16 0.92
C GLY A 276 1.94 -7.23 -0.07
N THR A 277 1.24 -6.89 -1.15
CA THR A 277 1.78 -6.06 -2.24
C THR A 277 1.06 -4.72 -2.32
N ILE A 278 1.82 -3.65 -2.54
CA ILE A 278 1.28 -2.34 -2.91
C ILE A 278 1.87 -1.94 -4.26
N THR A 279 1.01 -1.72 -5.25
CA THR A 279 1.40 -1.24 -6.58
C THR A 279 0.77 0.13 -6.84
N ILE A 280 1.59 1.14 -7.13
CA ILE A 280 1.14 2.49 -7.50
C ILE A 280 1.58 2.78 -8.93
N GLY A 281 0.62 3.14 -9.77
CA GLY A 281 0.84 3.31 -11.21
C GLY A 281 0.70 2.00 -11.98
N GLY A 282 0.49 2.11 -13.29
CA GLY A 282 0.48 0.97 -14.21
C GLY A 282 1.77 0.91 -15.03
N GLU A 283 2.09 -0.24 -15.63
CA GLU A 283 3.30 -0.42 -16.46
C GLU A 283 3.43 0.65 -17.57
N THR A 284 2.29 1.07 -18.15
CA THR A 284 2.24 2.03 -19.26
C THR A 284 1.71 3.41 -18.87
N LEU A 285 1.24 3.56 -17.63
CA LEU A 285 0.57 4.77 -17.14
C LEU A 285 1.14 5.12 -15.75
N PRO A 286 2.28 5.84 -15.70
CA PRO A 286 2.83 6.32 -14.44
C PRO A 286 1.91 7.38 -13.82
N VAL A 287 1.80 7.38 -12.49
CA VAL A 287 1.11 8.45 -11.78
C VAL A 287 1.92 9.75 -11.90
N PRO A 288 1.33 10.90 -12.28
CA PRO A 288 2.12 12.10 -12.51
C PRO A 288 2.85 12.62 -11.27
N THR A 289 2.24 12.56 -10.09
CA THR A 289 2.91 12.96 -8.84
C THR A 289 2.41 12.16 -7.66
N LEU A 290 3.35 11.64 -6.86
CA LEU A 290 3.12 11.03 -5.57
C LEU A 290 3.79 11.87 -4.48
N THR A 291 3.00 12.41 -3.56
CA THR A 291 3.51 13.13 -2.38
C THR A 291 3.17 12.36 -1.11
N VAL A 292 4.19 12.03 -0.31
CA VAL A 292 4.08 11.42 1.01
C VAL A 292 4.69 12.38 2.02
N THR A 293 3.86 13.04 2.83
CA THR A 293 4.31 14.11 3.73
C THR A 293 3.65 14.05 5.10
N GLU A 294 4.10 14.87 6.05
CA GLU A 294 3.49 15.04 7.37
C GLU A 294 3.23 13.70 8.10
N ASN A 295 4.24 12.82 8.12
CA ASN A 295 4.17 11.45 8.68
C ASN A 295 3.23 10.47 7.95
N GLY A 296 2.78 10.78 6.74
CA GLY A 296 2.05 9.86 5.86
C GLY A 296 2.91 8.65 5.45
N GLN A 297 2.26 7.51 5.18
CA GLN A 297 2.97 6.24 4.99
C GLN A 297 2.44 5.40 3.82
N ILE A 298 3.36 4.65 3.20
CA ILE A 298 3.06 3.49 2.35
C ILE A 298 3.82 2.32 2.95
N SER A 299 3.14 1.25 3.36
CA SER A 299 3.78 0.18 4.13
C SER A 299 3.29 -1.23 3.83
N THR A 300 4.24 -2.15 3.67
CA THR A 300 4.04 -3.60 3.56
C THR A 300 4.83 -4.33 4.64
N SER A 301 4.74 -3.86 5.88
CA SER A 301 5.56 -4.38 6.98
C SER A 301 5.00 -5.66 7.58
N THR A 302 5.85 -6.42 8.27
CA THR A 302 5.47 -7.63 9.03
C THR A 302 5.89 -7.49 10.50
N PHE A 303 5.05 -7.95 11.41
CA PHE A 303 5.32 -7.92 12.85
C PHE A 303 5.60 -9.31 13.46
N GLY A 304 5.27 -10.39 12.74
CA GLY A 304 5.51 -11.74 13.20
C GLY A 304 6.49 -12.51 12.31
N ALA A 305 6.25 -13.81 12.14
CA ALA A 305 7.24 -14.69 11.52
C ALA A 305 7.30 -14.63 9.99
N GLY A 306 6.26 -14.09 9.33
CA GLY A 306 6.24 -13.97 7.88
C GLY A 306 7.13 -12.85 7.35
N GLU A 307 7.38 -12.88 6.06
CA GLU A 307 8.27 -11.94 5.35
C GLU A 307 7.58 -10.59 5.09
N GLY A 308 8.37 -9.52 4.98
CA GLY A 308 7.92 -8.21 4.51
C GLY A 308 7.50 -8.26 3.04
N GLY A 309 6.60 -7.36 2.65
CA GLY A 309 5.92 -7.44 1.37
C GLY A 309 6.67 -6.76 0.21
N GLU A 310 5.96 -6.40 -0.85
CA GLU A 310 6.54 -5.68 -1.98
C GLU A 310 5.80 -4.37 -2.25
N ILE A 311 6.57 -3.30 -2.45
CA ILE A 311 6.08 -2.00 -2.89
C ILE A 311 6.66 -1.72 -4.26
N ASP A 312 5.80 -1.59 -5.27
CA ASP A 312 6.17 -1.22 -6.64
C ASP A 312 5.51 0.11 -7.01
N ILE A 313 6.32 1.11 -7.38
CA ILE A 313 5.85 2.47 -7.65
C ILE A 313 6.37 2.91 -9.01
N ASN A 314 5.44 3.19 -9.93
CA ASN A 314 5.72 3.81 -11.22
C ASN A 314 5.06 5.20 -11.31
N ILE A 315 5.88 6.24 -11.26
CA ILE A 315 5.46 7.64 -11.14
C ILE A 315 6.35 8.54 -12.02
N ASN A 316 5.93 9.78 -12.25
CA ASN A 316 6.83 10.79 -12.80
C ASN A 316 7.64 11.47 -11.68
N ASN A 317 6.94 11.95 -10.65
CA ASN A 317 7.51 12.76 -9.56
C ASN A 317 7.18 12.15 -8.20
N LEU A 318 8.19 11.92 -7.36
CA LEU A 318 8.04 11.40 -6.00
C LEU A 318 8.61 12.40 -5.00
N GLU A 319 7.78 12.80 -4.04
CA GLU A 319 8.16 13.70 -2.94
C GLU A 319 7.88 13.05 -1.59
N ILE A 320 8.93 12.84 -0.81
CA ILE A 320 8.86 12.32 0.56
C ILE A 320 9.39 13.39 1.51
N THR A 321 8.52 14.00 2.30
CA THR A 321 8.90 15.15 3.14
C THR A 321 8.28 15.08 4.54
N GLN A 322 8.77 15.89 5.48
CA GLN A 322 8.14 16.09 6.80
C GLN A 322 7.78 14.77 7.53
N GLY A 323 8.70 13.78 7.52
CA GLY A 323 8.51 12.49 8.19
C GLY A 323 7.76 11.45 7.37
N GLY A 324 7.43 11.72 6.10
CA GLY A 324 6.79 10.76 5.20
C GLY A 324 7.65 9.51 4.96
N LYS A 325 7.03 8.33 4.81
CA LYS A 325 7.76 7.06 4.69
C LYS A 325 7.21 6.11 3.64
N ILE A 326 8.11 5.37 3.00
CA ILE A 326 7.80 4.17 2.23
C ILE A 326 8.56 3.01 2.90
N ASP A 327 7.84 2.02 3.41
CA ASP A 327 8.40 1.02 4.33
C ASP A 327 7.98 -0.42 4.00
N SER A 328 8.94 -1.32 3.86
CA SER A 328 8.69 -2.75 3.72
C SER A 328 9.46 -3.56 4.76
N SER A 329 9.53 -3.05 5.99
CA SER A 329 10.36 -3.57 7.08
C SER A 329 9.76 -4.80 7.77
N SER A 330 10.59 -5.54 8.52
CA SER A 330 10.16 -6.63 9.40
C SER A 330 10.59 -6.40 10.85
N SER A 331 9.62 -6.44 11.77
CA SER A 331 9.88 -6.40 13.22
C SER A 331 9.94 -7.79 13.86
N GLY A 332 9.57 -8.84 13.12
CA GLY A 332 9.58 -10.21 13.59
C GLY A 332 10.72 -11.03 12.98
N THR A 333 10.59 -12.37 12.97
CA THR A 333 11.69 -13.25 12.55
C THR A 333 11.84 -13.39 11.04
N GLY A 334 10.84 -12.95 10.25
CA GLY A 334 10.90 -12.96 8.80
C GLY A 334 11.77 -11.82 8.24
N SER A 335 12.27 -11.98 7.02
CA SER A 335 13.06 -10.95 6.34
C SER A 335 12.22 -9.73 5.95
N ALA A 336 12.83 -8.57 5.81
CA ALA A 336 12.20 -7.40 5.21
C ALA A 336 12.02 -7.60 3.68
N GLY A 337 11.09 -6.84 3.12
CA GLY A 337 10.60 -7.02 1.77
C GLY A 337 11.32 -6.18 0.71
N LYS A 338 10.67 -6.00 -0.44
CA LYS A 338 11.25 -5.32 -1.60
C LYS A 338 10.54 -4.01 -1.88
N ILE A 339 11.31 -2.97 -2.19
CA ILE A 339 10.79 -1.70 -2.68
C ILE A 339 11.40 -1.43 -4.06
N ALA A 340 10.56 -1.31 -5.07
CA ALA A 340 10.94 -0.92 -6.43
C ALA A 340 10.28 0.43 -6.75
N ILE A 341 11.06 1.42 -7.15
CA ILE A 341 10.57 2.75 -7.52
C ILE A 341 11.15 3.14 -8.88
N THR A 342 10.25 3.44 -9.81
CA THR A 342 10.56 4.09 -11.08
C THR A 342 9.97 5.49 -11.09
N ALA A 343 10.84 6.49 -11.05
CA ALA A 343 10.52 7.90 -11.11
C ALA A 343 11.00 8.50 -12.44
N SER A 344 10.12 8.65 -13.42
CA SER A 344 10.54 9.05 -14.77
C SER A 344 11.19 10.45 -14.83
N GLN A 345 10.86 11.34 -13.87
CA GLN A 345 11.37 12.71 -13.79
C GLN A 345 12.24 12.91 -12.54
N TYR A 346 11.67 12.99 -11.34
CA TYR A 346 12.48 13.20 -10.13
C TYR A 346 11.98 12.45 -8.89
N LEU A 347 12.92 12.24 -7.96
CA LEU A 347 12.66 11.74 -6.61
C LEU A 347 13.32 12.70 -5.61
N GLN A 348 12.54 13.21 -4.66
CA GLN A 348 13.02 14.07 -3.58
C GLN A 348 12.67 13.48 -2.21
N ILE A 349 13.66 13.41 -1.32
CA ILE A 349 13.47 13.05 0.09
C ILE A 349 14.03 14.19 0.95
N VAL A 350 13.19 14.83 1.75
CA VAL A 350 13.61 15.97 2.59
C VAL A 350 13.16 15.80 4.03
N GLY A 351 14.09 16.03 4.95
CA GLY A 351 13.79 16.14 6.37
C GLY A 351 14.11 14.86 7.16
N ASN A 352 14.36 15.04 8.45
CA ASN A 352 14.55 13.93 9.38
C ASN A 352 13.32 13.01 9.40
N ASN A 353 13.56 11.71 9.55
CA ASN A 353 12.55 10.65 9.55
C ASN A 353 11.81 10.46 8.21
N SER A 354 12.12 11.26 7.18
CA SER A 354 11.63 11.04 5.82
C SER A 354 12.51 10.01 5.12
N GLY A 355 11.91 9.01 4.48
CA GLY A 355 12.75 8.04 3.75
C GLY A 355 12.06 6.81 3.19
N ILE A 356 12.92 5.95 2.64
CA ILE A 356 12.57 4.65 2.06
C ILE A 356 13.31 3.57 2.84
N PHE A 357 12.58 2.60 3.37
CA PHE A 357 13.07 1.66 4.38
C PHE A 357 12.67 0.22 4.05
N SER A 358 13.65 -0.68 4.02
CA SER A 358 13.40 -2.12 4.05
C SER A 358 14.31 -2.76 5.10
N THR A 359 13.97 -2.50 6.35
CA THR A 359 14.83 -2.75 7.52
C THR A 359 14.33 -3.90 8.37
N THR A 360 15.20 -4.49 9.18
CA THR A 360 14.79 -5.48 10.19
C THR A 360 15.25 -5.12 11.58
N SER A 361 14.48 -5.54 12.59
CA SER A 361 14.82 -5.30 14.01
C SER A 361 14.96 -6.57 14.84
N ASN A 362 14.91 -7.75 14.21
CA ASN A 362 15.02 -9.05 14.87
C ASN A 362 15.84 -10.01 13.97
N THR A 363 15.57 -11.32 13.95
CA THR A 363 16.44 -12.29 13.25
C THR A 363 16.35 -12.29 11.72
N GLY A 364 15.37 -11.59 11.12
CA GLY A 364 15.21 -11.55 9.67
C GLY A 364 16.25 -10.68 8.97
N ASN A 365 16.58 -11.02 7.71
CA ASN A 365 17.49 -10.22 6.89
C ASN A 365 16.81 -8.94 6.41
N ALA A 366 17.56 -7.85 6.31
CA ALA A 366 17.07 -6.64 5.67
C ALA A 366 16.87 -6.84 4.16
N GLY A 367 15.97 -6.05 3.58
CA GLY A 367 15.41 -6.33 2.28
C GLY A 367 16.10 -5.62 1.13
N GLN A 368 15.36 -5.35 0.06
CA GLN A 368 15.90 -4.76 -1.16
C GLN A 368 15.22 -3.43 -1.49
N ILE A 369 16.02 -2.43 -1.88
CA ILE A 369 15.52 -1.17 -2.43
C ILE A 369 16.15 -0.96 -3.80
N ASN A 370 15.31 -0.90 -4.84
CA ASN A 370 15.70 -0.63 -6.21
C ASN A 370 15.06 0.68 -6.66
N ILE A 371 15.87 1.68 -7.02
CA ILE A 371 15.38 2.99 -7.45
C ILE A 371 15.95 3.32 -8.81
N LEU A 372 15.06 3.67 -9.73
CA LEU A 372 15.36 4.26 -11.02
C LEU A 372 14.75 5.65 -11.06
N ALA A 373 15.56 6.69 -11.28
CA ALA A 373 15.05 8.06 -11.35
C ALA A 373 15.70 8.93 -12.43
N GLY A 374 14.91 9.79 -13.07
CA GLY A 374 15.42 10.81 -14.00
C GLY A 374 15.95 10.27 -15.33
N GLY A 375 15.34 9.20 -15.85
CA GLY A 375 15.65 8.61 -17.15
C GLY A 375 14.86 7.33 -17.42
N THR A 376 14.91 6.82 -18.65
CA THR A 376 14.31 5.52 -19.00
C THR A 376 15.07 4.35 -18.37
N PRO A 377 14.40 3.21 -18.08
CA PRO A 377 15.08 1.99 -17.65
C PRO A 377 16.22 1.63 -18.59
N PHE A 378 17.36 1.28 -18.01
CA PHE A 378 18.58 0.97 -18.74
C PHE A 378 18.40 -0.34 -19.52
N ASP A 379 18.32 -0.27 -20.84
CA ASP A 379 18.62 -1.42 -21.67
C ASP A 379 20.15 -1.65 -21.59
N GLY A 380 20.59 -2.59 -20.74
CA GLY A 380 21.96 -3.11 -20.75
C GLY A 380 22.91 -2.71 -19.62
N VAL A 381 22.45 -2.23 -18.46
CA VAL A 381 23.30 -2.24 -17.25
C VAL A 381 23.16 -3.60 -16.57
N GLU A 382 24.03 -4.54 -16.95
CA GLU A 382 24.21 -5.78 -16.21
C GLU A 382 25.08 -5.48 -14.99
N ILE A 383 24.48 -5.48 -13.80
CA ILE A 383 25.20 -5.42 -12.53
C ILE A 383 25.75 -6.83 -12.28
N ILE A 384 27.00 -7.08 -12.70
CA ILE A 384 27.69 -8.34 -12.40
C ILE A 384 28.52 -8.13 -11.13
N PRO A 385 28.21 -8.81 -10.01
CA PRO A 385 29.02 -8.75 -8.81
C PRO A 385 30.47 -9.20 -9.12
N GLY A 386 31.45 -8.34 -8.87
CA GLY A 386 32.87 -8.66 -9.00
C GLY A 386 33.51 -8.38 -10.36
N SER A 387 32.86 -7.65 -11.28
CA SER A 387 33.51 -7.06 -12.45
C SER A 387 33.30 -5.55 -12.51
N LEU A 388 34.33 -4.82 -12.94
CA LEU A 388 34.25 -3.41 -13.35
C LEU A 388 32.96 -3.16 -14.15
N PHE A 389 32.27 -2.07 -13.85
CA PHE A 389 31.11 -1.59 -14.61
C PHE A 389 31.35 -1.72 -16.12
N SER A 390 30.64 -2.61 -16.82
CA SER A 390 30.54 -2.58 -18.28
C SER A 390 29.48 -1.55 -18.67
N ALA A 391 29.76 -0.27 -18.41
CA ALA A 391 28.95 0.85 -18.85
C ALA A 391 29.01 1.00 -20.39
N SER A 392 28.35 0.10 -21.13
CA SER A 392 28.46 0.01 -22.60
C SER A 392 27.38 0.77 -23.38
N ALA A 393 26.28 1.19 -22.76
CA ALA A 393 25.25 1.98 -23.45
C ALA A 393 25.59 3.48 -23.41
N GLU A 394 25.78 4.16 -24.56
CA GLU A 394 25.80 5.63 -24.64
C GLU A 394 24.54 6.20 -23.97
N LEU A 395 24.72 7.10 -23.00
CA LEU A 395 23.60 7.76 -22.32
C LEU A 395 23.48 9.17 -22.86
N LEU A 396 22.29 9.52 -23.33
CA LEU A 396 21.97 10.90 -23.67
C LEU A 396 21.74 11.67 -22.37
N PRO A 397 22.43 12.80 -22.12
CA PRO A 397 22.13 13.65 -20.98
C PRO A 397 20.72 14.23 -21.14
N HIS A 398 19.79 13.79 -20.29
CA HIS A 398 18.54 14.49 -20.09
C HIS A 398 18.74 15.42 -18.89
N ASP A 399 18.94 16.71 -19.16
CA ASP A 399 19.20 17.79 -18.19
C ASP A 399 18.04 18.10 -17.21
N GLN A 400 17.05 17.21 -17.05
CA GLN A 400 15.87 17.45 -16.21
C GLN A 400 15.43 16.14 -15.53
N GLY A 401 16.10 15.76 -14.44
CA GLY A 401 15.68 14.65 -13.60
C GLY A 401 16.77 14.13 -12.66
N GLY A 402 16.38 13.36 -11.65
CA GLY A 402 17.33 12.69 -10.74
C GLY A 402 16.80 12.50 -9.32
N ILE A 403 17.72 12.23 -8.40
CA ILE A 403 17.46 11.99 -6.98
C ILE A 403 18.11 13.09 -6.16
N ALA A 404 17.32 13.70 -5.27
CA ALA A 404 17.80 14.62 -4.25
C ALA A 404 17.38 14.13 -2.86
N ILE A 405 18.36 13.90 -1.98
CA ILE A 405 18.13 13.54 -0.58
C ILE A 405 18.76 14.63 0.28
N GLU A 406 17.96 15.23 1.15
CA GLU A 406 18.31 16.46 1.85
C GLU A 406 17.88 16.46 3.32
N ASN A 407 18.62 17.21 4.15
CA ASN A 407 18.19 17.64 5.47
C ASN A 407 17.73 16.51 6.41
N GLY A 408 18.46 15.40 6.43
CA GLY A 408 18.19 14.20 7.24
C GLY A 408 17.43 13.11 6.51
N GLY A 409 17.12 13.28 5.22
CA GLY A 409 16.50 12.24 4.39
C GLY A 409 17.35 10.97 4.33
N LYS A 410 16.68 9.81 4.29
CA LYS A 410 17.34 8.50 4.38
C LYS A 410 16.80 7.46 3.38
N ILE A 411 17.69 6.64 2.84
CA ILE A 411 17.36 5.36 2.19
C ILE A 411 18.08 4.25 2.97
N SER A 412 17.37 3.21 3.39
CA SER A 412 17.95 2.22 4.30
C SER A 412 17.44 0.80 4.10
N THR A 413 18.39 -0.13 4.02
CA THR A 413 18.17 -1.58 4.18
C THR A 413 19.02 -2.11 5.33
N SER A 414 19.06 -1.36 6.43
CA SER A 414 19.82 -1.72 7.62
C SER A 414 19.08 -2.72 8.49
N THR A 415 19.82 -3.46 9.31
CA THR A 415 19.28 -4.35 10.35
C THR A 415 19.79 -3.92 11.72
N THR A 416 18.88 -3.83 12.69
CA THR A 416 19.20 -3.68 14.12
C THR A 416 19.00 -5.00 14.88
N GLY A 417 18.79 -6.10 14.15
CA GLY A 417 18.66 -7.45 14.70
C GLY A 417 19.70 -8.42 14.14
N GLN A 418 19.48 -9.71 14.33
CA GLN A 418 20.45 -10.77 14.00
C GLN A 418 20.40 -11.23 12.52
N GLY A 419 19.74 -10.48 11.63
CA GLY A 419 19.82 -10.75 10.19
C GLY A 419 21.05 -10.12 9.53
N ASP A 420 21.26 -10.45 8.26
CA ASP A 420 22.20 -9.76 7.38
C ASP A 420 21.63 -8.41 6.89
N GLY A 421 22.51 -7.46 6.55
CA GLY A 421 22.12 -6.22 5.89
C GLY A 421 21.62 -6.45 4.46
N GLY A 422 20.74 -5.56 3.99
CA GLY A 422 20.05 -5.70 2.70
C GLY A 422 20.81 -5.09 1.52
N THR A 423 20.14 -4.95 0.37
CA THR A 423 20.75 -4.38 -0.84
C THR A 423 20.03 -3.12 -1.29
N ILE A 424 20.79 -2.07 -1.59
CA ILE A 424 20.30 -0.85 -2.22
C ILE A 424 20.91 -0.75 -3.63
N THR A 425 20.07 -0.67 -4.64
CA THR A 425 20.46 -0.37 -6.02
C THR A 425 19.83 0.94 -6.44
N ILE A 426 20.65 1.92 -6.82
CA ILE A 426 20.20 3.22 -7.32
C ILE A 426 20.77 3.45 -8.70
N THR A 427 19.89 3.79 -9.63
CA THR A 427 20.31 4.27 -10.94
C THR A 427 19.62 5.58 -11.27
N SER A 428 20.41 6.61 -11.58
CA SER A 428 19.89 7.97 -11.76
C SER A 428 20.69 8.79 -12.77
N SER A 429 20.06 9.76 -13.44
CA SER A 429 20.83 10.79 -14.17
C SER A 429 21.67 11.63 -13.22
N LYS A 430 21.09 12.06 -12.08
CA LYS A 430 21.81 12.80 -11.04
C LYS A 430 21.49 12.26 -9.65
N LEU A 431 22.48 12.05 -8.82
CA LEU A 431 22.31 11.76 -7.39
C LEU A 431 22.94 12.89 -6.56
N ARG A 432 22.12 13.57 -5.76
CA ARG A 432 22.56 14.62 -4.85
C ARG A 432 22.21 14.27 -3.41
N LEU A 433 23.23 14.25 -2.55
CA LEU A 433 23.09 14.07 -1.12
C LEU A 433 23.58 15.33 -0.41
N ASN A 434 22.74 15.92 0.44
CA ASN A 434 23.11 17.06 1.28
C ASN A 434 22.56 16.87 2.70
N ASN A 435 23.43 16.66 3.69
CA ASN A 435 23.03 16.28 5.04
C ASN A 435 22.10 15.06 5.01
N ALA A 436 22.51 13.99 4.32
CA ALA A 436 21.65 12.84 4.00
C ALA A 436 22.38 11.50 4.14
N SER A 437 21.62 10.39 4.16
CA SER A 437 22.21 9.06 4.31
C SER A 437 21.62 7.98 3.39
N ILE A 438 22.50 7.11 2.90
CA ILE A 438 22.14 5.84 2.25
C ILE A 438 22.88 4.73 3.01
N THR A 439 22.14 3.82 3.65
CA THR A 439 22.75 2.83 4.56
C THR A 439 22.23 1.41 4.35
N ALA A 440 23.14 0.44 4.32
CA ALA A 440 22.83 -0.99 4.41
C ALA A 440 23.60 -1.63 5.57
N ASP A 441 23.70 -0.88 6.68
CA ASP A 441 24.43 -1.27 7.88
C ASP A 441 23.82 -2.47 8.62
N ASN A 442 24.66 -3.20 9.35
CA ASN A 442 24.31 -4.16 10.38
C ASN A 442 24.74 -3.61 11.76
N GLU A 443 23.76 -3.21 12.56
CA GLU A 443 24.01 -2.51 13.84
C GLU A 443 24.21 -3.45 15.03
N VAL A 444 24.21 -4.79 14.82
CA VAL A 444 24.36 -5.78 15.90
C VAL A 444 25.76 -6.40 15.91
N ALA A 445 26.22 -6.72 17.12
CA ALA A 445 27.53 -7.31 17.41
C ALA A 445 27.65 -8.83 17.14
N ASP A 446 26.70 -9.42 16.43
CA ASP A 446 26.70 -10.85 16.06
C ASP A 446 27.37 -11.08 14.69
N PHE A 447 27.61 -12.33 14.28
CA PHE A 447 28.41 -12.73 13.10
C PHE A 447 27.79 -12.43 11.72
N ASN A 448 26.86 -11.48 11.61
CA ASN A 448 26.05 -11.25 10.41
C ASN A 448 26.56 -10.09 9.55
N GLN A 449 26.55 -10.27 8.24
CA GLN A 449 27.23 -9.39 7.30
C GLN A 449 26.49 -8.05 7.14
N ALA A 450 27.24 -6.99 6.82
CA ALA A 450 26.63 -5.76 6.32
C ALA A 450 26.15 -5.94 4.87
N GLY A 451 25.20 -5.10 4.47
CA GLY A 451 24.54 -5.15 3.18
C GLY A 451 25.34 -4.52 2.05
N ASN A 452 24.76 -4.47 0.85
CA ASN A 452 25.45 -3.95 -0.34
C ASN A 452 24.77 -2.68 -0.86
N ILE A 453 25.58 -1.72 -1.33
CA ILE A 453 25.10 -0.51 -1.98
C ILE A 453 25.70 -0.43 -3.38
N ILE A 454 24.85 -0.29 -4.39
CA ILE A 454 25.23 -0.18 -5.79
C ILE A 454 24.61 1.09 -6.35
N ILE A 455 25.44 2.01 -6.85
CA ILE A 455 25.02 3.30 -7.38
C ILE A 455 25.57 3.47 -8.79
N GLY A 456 24.69 3.63 -9.76
CA GLY A 456 25.03 4.09 -11.12
C GLY A 456 24.45 5.47 -11.37
N ALA A 457 25.28 6.50 -11.57
CA ALA A 457 24.80 7.85 -11.85
C ALA A 457 25.54 8.54 -13.01
N HIS A 458 24.92 9.51 -13.72
CA HIS A 458 25.73 10.39 -14.57
C HIS A 458 26.51 11.38 -13.72
N GLN A 459 25.83 12.00 -12.75
CA GLN A 459 26.40 12.94 -11.79
C GLN A 459 26.16 12.49 -10.34
N LEU A 460 27.19 12.62 -9.50
CA LEU A 460 27.11 12.41 -8.05
C LEU A 460 27.65 13.66 -7.33
N ASP A 461 26.80 14.32 -6.55
CA ASP A 461 27.15 15.45 -5.68
C ASP A 461 26.87 15.05 -4.22
N MET A 462 27.84 15.24 -3.32
CA MET A 462 27.71 14.88 -1.91
C MET A 462 28.30 15.97 -1.00
N SER A 463 27.49 16.44 -0.04
CA SER A 463 27.92 17.35 1.04
C SER A 463 27.34 16.91 2.38
N ASP A 464 28.14 16.90 3.45
CA ASP A 464 27.70 16.54 4.81
C ASP A 464 26.93 15.20 4.87
N SER A 465 27.27 14.24 4.01
CA SER A 465 26.43 13.06 3.76
C SER A 465 27.17 11.75 3.98
N ARG A 466 26.41 10.66 4.15
CA ARG A 466 26.97 9.33 4.41
C ARG A 466 26.42 8.26 3.47
N ILE A 467 27.32 7.46 2.89
CA ILE A 467 27.01 6.19 2.23
C ILE A 467 27.73 5.08 3.00
N SER A 468 27.00 4.09 3.53
CA SER A 468 27.58 3.14 4.49
C SER A 468 27.07 1.71 4.37
N THR A 469 28.01 0.77 4.50
CA THR A 469 27.79 -0.67 4.67
C THR A 469 28.65 -1.15 5.85
N SER A 470 28.29 -0.74 7.06
CA SER A 470 29.05 -1.03 8.28
C SER A 470 28.50 -2.23 9.04
N SER A 471 29.36 -3.12 9.55
CA SER A 471 29.00 -4.15 10.53
C SER A 471 29.84 -4.02 11.80
N THR A 472 29.32 -4.50 12.94
CA THR A 472 29.99 -4.32 14.25
C THR A 472 30.98 -5.43 14.61
N ASN A 473 30.74 -6.69 14.21
CA ASN A 473 31.60 -7.86 14.51
C ASN A 473 31.64 -8.91 13.37
N ALA A 474 31.19 -8.53 12.19
CA ALA A 474 31.12 -9.41 11.03
C ALA A 474 31.83 -8.77 9.84
N ASP A 475 31.74 -9.38 8.66
CA ASP A 475 32.33 -8.81 7.45
C ASP A 475 31.59 -7.53 7.03
N GLY A 476 32.36 -6.58 6.50
CA GLY A 476 31.85 -5.34 5.93
C GLY A 476 31.18 -5.62 4.59
N GLY A 477 30.16 -4.83 4.27
CA GLY A 477 29.41 -4.98 3.03
C GLY A 477 30.06 -4.24 1.87
N ASN A 478 29.63 -4.46 0.63
CA ASN A 478 30.27 -3.84 -0.53
C ASN A 478 29.56 -2.55 -0.95
N ILE A 479 30.36 -1.54 -1.31
CA ILE A 479 29.90 -0.30 -1.94
C ILE A 479 30.51 -0.21 -3.33
N LEU A 480 29.66 -0.13 -4.34
CA LEU A 480 30.05 0.03 -5.73
C LEU A 480 29.40 1.30 -6.31
N ILE A 481 30.22 2.26 -6.74
CA ILE A 481 29.78 3.55 -7.26
C ILE A 481 30.37 3.77 -8.66
N GLY A 482 29.50 3.76 -9.67
CA GLY A 482 29.85 4.06 -11.06
C GLY A 482 29.30 5.43 -11.47
N VAL A 483 30.16 6.35 -11.91
CA VAL A 483 29.74 7.70 -12.29
C VAL A 483 30.34 8.12 -13.62
N ARG A 484 29.52 8.55 -14.58
CA ARG A 484 29.94 8.70 -16.00
C ARG A 484 30.37 10.08 -16.48
N GLU A 485 29.81 11.19 -15.98
CA GLU A 485 30.12 12.52 -16.54
C GLU A 485 31.32 13.25 -15.90
N LEU A 486 31.87 14.16 -16.71
CA LEU A 486 33.24 14.69 -16.74
C LEU A 486 33.50 15.97 -15.92
N ASN A 487 32.47 16.61 -15.34
CA ASN A 487 32.56 18.07 -15.11
C ASN A 487 32.39 18.62 -13.70
N ASN A 488 32.13 17.84 -12.65
CA ASN A 488 32.30 18.29 -11.25
C ASN A 488 32.07 17.14 -10.27
N LYS A 489 33.12 16.65 -9.60
CA LYS A 489 33.01 15.63 -8.57
C LYS A 489 33.69 16.11 -7.29
N ARG A 490 33.05 17.05 -6.59
CA ARG A 490 33.49 17.45 -5.26
C ARG A 490 32.59 16.76 -4.24
N ILE A 491 33.15 15.81 -3.52
CA ILE A 491 32.57 15.27 -2.30
C ILE A 491 33.15 16.10 -1.16
N THR A 492 32.29 16.75 -0.38
CA THR A 492 32.69 17.62 0.75
C THR A 492 32.15 17.11 2.06
N ASP A 493 32.98 17.11 3.11
CA ASP A 493 32.55 16.86 4.49
C ASP A 493 31.71 15.57 4.65
N SER A 494 32.01 14.55 3.84
CA SER A 494 31.17 13.35 3.72
C SER A 494 31.93 12.07 4.04
N GLU A 495 31.20 10.96 4.18
CA GLU A 495 31.76 9.63 4.43
C GLU A 495 31.20 8.60 3.44
N ILE A 496 32.10 7.81 2.86
CA ILE A 496 31.76 6.57 2.14
C ILE A 496 32.52 5.43 2.81
N ALA A 497 31.81 4.52 3.47
CA ALA A 497 32.40 3.57 4.41
C ALA A 497 31.86 2.14 4.23
N ALA A 498 32.75 1.22 3.85
CA ALA A 498 32.51 -0.22 3.79
C ALA A 498 33.25 -0.93 4.95
N THR A 499 32.87 -0.59 6.18
CA THR A 499 33.64 -0.94 7.38
C THR A 499 33.17 -2.24 8.02
N ALA A 500 34.10 -3.02 8.54
CA ALA A 500 33.82 -4.19 9.35
C ALA A 500 34.27 -3.98 10.80
N GLY A 501 33.71 -4.80 11.67
CA GLY A 501 34.01 -4.84 13.10
C GLY A 501 35.42 -5.29 13.46
N GLU A 502 35.71 -5.32 14.77
CA GLU A 502 37.02 -5.72 15.32
C GLU A 502 37.43 -7.16 14.97
N THR A 503 36.49 -8.01 14.55
CA THR A 503 36.76 -9.41 14.16
C THR A 503 36.45 -9.74 12.70
N GLY A 504 35.94 -8.77 11.93
CA GLY A 504 35.47 -8.95 10.56
C GLY A 504 36.53 -8.69 9.48
N ILE A 505 36.25 -9.13 8.25
CA ILE A 505 36.97 -8.72 7.05
C ILE A 505 36.31 -7.44 6.50
N GLY A 506 37.12 -6.43 6.17
CA GLY A 506 36.62 -5.16 5.61
C GLY A 506 35.90 -5.37 4.29
N GLY A 507 34.86 -4.56 4.05
CA GLY A 507 34.11 -4.59 2.81
C GLY A 507 34.89 -3.98 1.64
N ASN A 508 34.43 -4.24 0.41
CA ASN A 508 35.04 -3.61 -0.77
C ASN A 508 34.34 -2.28 -1.07
N LEU A 509 35.13 -1.24 -1.29
CA LEU A 509 34.67 0.05 -1.81
C LEU A 509 35.31 0.27 -3.17
N GLU A 510 34.48 0.35 -4.21
CA GLU A 510 34.89 0.67 -5.57
C GLU A 510 34.19 1.94 -6.06
N ILE A 511 35.00 2.90 -6.53
CA ILE A 511 34.53 4.09 -7.24
C ILE A 511 35.16 4.08 -8.63
N SER A 512 34.34 3.98 -9.67
CA SER A 512 34.80 3.90 -11.07
C SER A 512 34.09 4.87 -12.00
N GLY A 513 34.79 5.31 -13.05
CA GLY A 513 34.26 6.19 -14.10
C GLY A 513 34.50 7.71 -13.97
N PRO A 514 35.00 8.31 -12.86
CA PRO A 514 35.54 9.68 -12.94
C PRO A 514 36.64 9.83 -13.99
N ASN A 515 36.79 11.08 -14.48
CA ASN A 515 38.05 11.57 -15.04
C ASN A 515 38.92 12.30 -13.99
N TYR A 516 38.29 12.72 -12.90
CA TYR A 516 38.93 13.27 -11.70
C TYR A 516 37.93 13.19 -10.55
N LEU A 517 38.43 12.93 -9.34
CA LEU A 517 37.68 12.88 -8.09
C LEU A 517 38.26 13.90 -7.12
N ILE A 518 37.46 14.87 -6.67
CA ILE A 518 37.84 15.86 -5.66
C ILE A 518 37.19 15.45 -4.34
N LEU A 519 38.04 15.14 -3.37
CA LEU A 519 37.63 14.87 -1.99
C LEU A 519 38.09 16.06 -1.14
N ASP A 520 37.16 16.70 -0.46
CA ASP A 520 37.45 17.78 0.47
C ASP A 520 36.84 17.42 1.83
N SER A 521 37.68 17.37 2.88
CA SER A 521 37.27 16.90 4.21
C SER A 521 36.43 15.60 4.21
N THR A 522 36.72 14.70 3.27
CA THR A 522 35.90 13.50 3.01
C THR A 522 36.66 12.23 3.34
N ASN A 523 35.98 11.27 3.97
CA ASN A 523 36.53 9.97 4.33
C ASN A 523 36.05 8.88 3.38
N LEU A 524 36.98 8.15 2.77
CA LEU A 524 36.73 6.89 2.08
C LEU A 524 37.35 5.77 2.93
N ARG A 525 36.53 4.83 3.41
CA ARG A 525 36.97 3.83 4.40
C ARG A 525 36.55 2.42 4.01
N ALA A 526 37.46 1.48 4.21
CA ALA A 526 37.26 0.03 4.08
C ALA A 526 37.90 -0.68 5.31
N ASP A 527 37.71 -0.07 6.48
CA ASP A 527 38.43 -0.41 7.70
C ASP A 527 37.94 -1.73 8.30
N ALA A 528 38.86 -2.52 8.85
CA ALA A 528 38.62 -3.76 9.60
C ALA A 528 39.92 -4.26 10.24
N ASP A 529 39.86 -5.31 11.08
CA ASP A 529 41.07 -6.03 11.55
C ASP A 529 41.82 -6.68 10.37
N LYS A 530 41.07 -7.25 9.41
CA LYS A 530 41.57 -7.59 8.07
C LYS A 530 40.94 -6.65 7.05
N GLY A 531 41.59 -5.50 6.81
CA GLY A 531 41.08 -4.44 5.93
C GLY A 531 40.57 -4.92 4.57
N GLY A 532 39.55 -4.23 4.04
CA GLY A 532 38.95 -4.51 2.74
C GLY A 532 39.69 -3.83 1.58
N ASN A 533 39.20 -4.03 0.35
CA ASN A 533 39.79 -3.36 -0.80
C ASN A 533 39.13 -1.99 -1.03
N LEU A 534 39.96 -0.96 -1.20
CA LEU A 534 39.54 0.34 -1.70
C LEU A 534 40.12 0.54 -3.11
N THR A 535 39.24 0.60 -4.11
CA THR A 535 39.60 0.86 -5.50
C THR A 535 38.99 2.18 -5.94
N VAL A 536 39.83 3.08 -6.43
CA VAL A 536 39.41 4.32 -7.10
C VAL A 536 40.02 4.31 -8.49
N ASP A 537 39.20 4.11 -9.50
CA ASP A 537 39.58 4.17 -10.91
C ASP A 537 39.01 5.46 -11.51
N ALA A 538 39.90 6.46 -11.68
CA ALA A 538 39.56 7.86 -11.96
C ALA A 538 40.42 8.47 -13.06
#